data_AF-A0A9E2PZ16-F1
#
_entry.id   AF-A0A9E2PZ16-F1
#
_cell.length_a   1.000
_cell.length_b   1.000
_cell.length_c   1.000
_cell.angle_alpha   90.00
_cell.angle_beta   90.00
_cell.angle_gamma   90.00
#
_symmetry.space_group_name_H-M   'P 1'
#
loop_
_entity.id
_entity.type
_entity.pdbx_description
1 polymer ?
#
loop_
_entity_poly.entity_id
_entity_poly.type
_entity_poly.pdbx_seq_one_letter_code
_entity_poly.pdbx_strand_id
1 'polypeptide(L)'
;MLVRRYQLAVVLLCILSSFSCATAPQKPGGKIQAAEPARPSEKSFTNSIGMKFVMIPAGTFMMGSPSNEPKRDSDERQHRVTISK
;
A
#
# COMPACT_ATOMS: atom_id res chain seq x y z
N MET A 1 -31.35 23.35 -36.64
CA MET A 1 -30.12 22.61 -37.03
C MET A 1 -28.85 23.03 -36.27
N LEU A 2 -28.87 24.13 -35.49
CA LEU A 2 -27.69 24.66 -34.78
C LEU A 2 -27.34 23.90 -33.48
N VAL A 3 -28.33 23.37 -32.75
CA VAL A 3 -28.13 22.67 -31.45
C VAL A 3 -27.45 21.29 -31.59
N ARG A 4 -27.79 20.52 -32.65
CA ARG A 4 -27.15 19.22 -32.93
C ARG A 4 -25.68 19.34 -33.36
N ARG A 5 -25.31 20.46 -34.00
CA ARG A 5 -23.92 20.78 -34.36
C ARG A 5 -23.09 21.16 -33.13
N TYR A 6 -23.70 21.80 -32.14
CA TYR A 6 -23.04 22.16 -30.88
C TYR A 6 -22.78 20.94 -29.99
N GLN A 7 -23.74 20.01 -29.90
CA GLN A 7 -23.58 18.73 -29.18
C GLN A 7 -22.43 17.87 -29.76
N LEU A 8 -22.33 17.74 -31.08
CA LEU A 8 -21.23 17.03 -31.74
C LEU A 8 -19.86 17.70 -31.51
N ALA A 9 -19.81 19.03 -31.47
CA ALA A 9 -18.57 19.78 -31.23
C ALA A 9 -18.06 19.63 -29.78
N VAL A 10 -18.96 19.59 -28.78
CA VAL A 10 -18.60 19.41 -27.36
C VAL A 10 -18.10 17.99 -27.08
N VAL A 11 -18.72 16.97 -27.68
CA VAL A 11 -18.27 15.58 -27.53
C VAL A 11 -16.91 15.36 -28.21
N LEU A 12 -16.66 15.97 -29.37
CA LEU A 12 -15.36 15.93 -30.04
C LEU A 12 -14.25 16.61 -29.21
N LEU A 13 -14.58 17.70 -28.51
CA LEU A 13 -13.64 18.40 -27.62
C LEU A 13 -13.28 17.57 -26.38
N CYS A 14 -14.24 16.86 -25.77
CA CYS A 14 -14.00 16.00 -24.60
C CYS A 14 -13.16 14.75 -24.91
N ILE A 15 -13.25 14.21 -26.13
CA ILE A 15 -12.46 13.05 -26.55
C ILE A 15 -10.99 13.44 -26.81
N LEU A 16 -10.75 14.68 -27.28
CA LEU A 16 -9.41 15.21 -27.52
C LEU A 16 -8.68 15.63 -26.22
N SER A 17 -9.38 15.96 -25.14
CA SER A 17 -8.76 16.34 -23.85
C SER A 17 -8.30 15.15 -22.99
N SER A 18 -8.56 13.92 -23.42
CA SER A 18 -8.24 12.70 -22.67
C SER A 18 -6.93 12.03 -23.10
N PHE A 19 -6.28 12.51 -24.16
CA PHE A 19 -5.00 11.99 -24.67
C PHE A 19 -3.81 12.77 -24.10
N SER A 20 -3.73 12.90 -22.77
CA SER A 20 -2.47 13.21 -22.11
C SER A 20 -2.12 12.03 -21.21
N CYS A 21 -1.61 10.98 -21.83
CA CYS A 21 -0.83 9.97 -21.16
C CYS A 21 0.48 10.64 -20.72
N ALA A 22 0.42 11.36 -19.60
CA ALA A 22 1.59 11.83 -18.90
C ALA A 22 2.30 10.61 -18.31
N THR A 23 3.21 10.04 -19.09
CA THR A 23 4.28 9.18 -18.57
C THR A 23 5.12 10.04 -17.64
N ALA A 24 4.87 9.91 -16.34
CA ALA A 24 5.77 10.40 -15.32
C ALA A 24 7.08 9.59 -15.40
N PRO A 25 8.26 10.23 -15.35
CA PRO A 25 9.51 9.49 -15.25
C PRO A 25 9.56 8.76 -13.92
N GLN A 26 9.59 7.43 -13.95
CA GLN A 26 9.96 6.66 -12.77
C GLN A 26 11.44 6.92 -12.47
N LYS A 27 11.69 7.71 -11.42
CA LYS A 27 13.01 7.86 -10.82
C LYS A 27 13.50 6.45 -10.44
N PRO A 28 14.65 5.96 -10.94
CA PRO A 28 15.17 4.65 -10.53
C PRO A 28 15.68 4.77 -9.09
N GLY A 29 14.75 4.58 -8.15
CA GLY A 29 14.96 4.73 -6.72
C GLY A 29 14.96 3.38 -6.03
N GLY A 30 16.16 2.81 -5.89
CA GLY A 30 16.51 1.81 -4.87
C GLY A 30 15.93 0.42 -5.08
N LYS A 31 16.80 -0.59 -5.02
CA LYS A 31 16.37 -1.99 -4.83
C LYS A 31 15.47 -2.06 -3.59
N ILE A 32 14.15 -2.15 -3.77
CA ILE A 32 13.28 -2.71 -2.73
C ILE A 32 13.61 -4.20 -2.72
N GLN A 33 14.56 -4.56 -1.86
CA GLN A 33 14.72 -5.94 -1.45
C GLN A 33 13.40 -6.31 -0.80
N ALA A 34 12.55 -7.00 -1.55
CA ALA A 34 11.34 -7.59 -1.04
C ALA A 34 11.73 -8.36 0.23
N ALA A 35 11.12 -8.00 1.35
CA ALA A 35 11.33 -8.70 2.61
C ALA A 35 11.19 -10.20 2.34
N GLU A 36 12.29 -10.93 2.56
CA GLU A 36 12.30 -12.38 2.48
C GLU A 36 11.12 -12.90 3.30
N PRO A 37 10.22 -13.74 2.74
CA PRO A 37 9.08 -14.25 3.48
C PRO A 37 9.63 -14.96 4.71
N ALA A 38 9.34 -14.40 5.89
CA ALA A 38 9.77 -14.96 7.16
C ALA A 38 9.26 -16.40 7.22
N ARG A 39 10.16 -17.38 7.07
CA ARG A 39 9.81 -18.78 7.25
C ARG A 39 9.24 -18.91 8.67
N PRO A 40 8.09 -19.59 8.86
CA PRO A 40 7.52 -19.78 10.18
C PRO A 40 8.59 -20.34 11.10
N SER A 41 8.85 -19.67 12.23
CA SER A 41 9.84 -20.17 13.16
C SER A 41 9.29 -21.49 13.73
N GLU A 42 10.07 -22.57 13.64
CA GLU A 42 9.64 -23.91 14.09
C GLU A 42 9.50 -24.02 15.62
N LYS A 43 9.75 -22.93 16.36
CA LYS A 43 9.71 -22.89 17.82
C LYS A 43 8.30 -22.56 18.28
N SER A 44 7.58 -23.59 18.71
CA SER A 44 6.27 -23.48 19.38
C SER A 44 6.35 -23.96 20.82
N PHE A 45 5.51 -23.40 21.70
CA PHE A 45 5.34 -23.90 23.07
C PHE A 45 3.89 -23.79 23.51
N THR A 46 3.50 -24.63 24.46
CA THR A 46 2.16 -24.63 25.06
C THR A 46 2.27 -24.28 26.54
N ASN A 47 1.47 -23.33 27.04
CA ASN A 47 1.46 -22.99 28.46
C ASN A 47 0.63 -24.00 29.28
N SER A 48 0.63 -23.87 30.62
CA SER A 48 -0.11 -24.75 31.53
C SER A 48 -1.64 -24.69 31.38
N ILE A 49 -2.17 -23.68 30.69
CA ILE A 49 -3.60 -23.48 30.41
C ILE A 49 -3.98 -24.03 29.02
N GLY A 50 -3.01 -24.54 28.24
CA GLY A 50 -3.25 -25.18 26.95
C GLY A 50 -3.18 -24.25 25.73
N MET A 51 -2.74 -23.00 25.90
CA MET A 51 -2.55 -22.07 24.77
C MET A 51 -1.28 -22.39 24.00
N LYS A 52 -1.38 -22.46 22.67
CA LYS A 52 -0.24 -22.69 21.76
C LYS A 52 0.32 -21.35 21.26
N PHE A 53 1.62 -21.16 21.41
CA PHE A 53 2.35 -19.99 20.95
C PHE A 53 3.37 -20.39 19.88
N VAL A 54 3.66 -19.46 18.97
CA VAL A 54 4.76 -19.55 18.02
C VAL A 54 5.71 -18.38 18.26
N MET A 55 7.01 -18.62 18.15
CA MET A 55 8.01 -17.58 18.31
C MET A 55 8.02 -16.68 17.06
N ILE A 56 7.90 -15.38 17.25
CA ILE A 56 8.10 -14.39 16.17
C ILE A 56 9.58 -14.00 16.17
N PRO A 57 10.28 -14.07 15.02
CA PRO A 57 11.69 -13.70 14.97
C PRO A 57 11.89 -12.22 15.30
N ALA A 58 13.05 -11.90 15.86
CA ALA A 58 13.46 -10.51 16.06
C ALA A 58 13.53 -9.80 14.71
N GLY A 59 13.08 -8.54 14.67
CA GLY A 59 13.00 -7.80 13.42
C GLY A 59 12.42 -6.41 13.60
N THR A 60 12.52 -5.63 12.54
CA THR A 60 11.98 -4.26 12.48
C THR A 60 10.95 -4.17 11.37
N PHE A 61 9.79 -3.60 11.68
CA PHE A 61 8.71 -3.38 10.73
C PHE A 61 8.07 -2.00 10.91
N MET A 62 7.27 -1.59 9.92
CA MET A 62 6.49 -0.36 9.99
C MET A 62 5.09 -0.70 10.51
N MET A 63 4.70 -0.14 11.65
CA MET A 63 3.36 -0.29 12.23
C MET A 63 2.52 0.95 11.95
N GLY A 64 1.22 0.78 11.75
CA GLY A 64 0.27 1.85 11.42
C GLY A 64 -0.01 1.96 9.91
N SER A 65 -0.95 2.83 9.58
CA SER A 65 -1.55 2.93 8.25
C SER A 65 -1.01 4.13 7.47
N PRO A 66 -0.72 4.00 6.16
CA PRO A 66 -0.27 5.11 5.33
C PRO A 66 -1.17 6.35 5.42
N SER A 67 -0.58 7.53 5.26
CA SER A 67 -1.30 8.80 5.36
C SER A 67 -2.40 8.99 4.31
N ASN A 68 -2.35 8.24 3.21
CA ASN A 68 -3.31 8.29 2.10
C ASN A 68 -4.31 7.13 2.11
N GLU A 69 -4.31 6.28 3.13
CA GLU A 69 -5.27 5.18 3.22
C GLU A 69 -6.68 5.72 3.53
N PRO A 70 -7.70 5.39 2.72
CA PRO A 70 -9.07 5.81 3.00
C PRO A 70 -9.58 5.23 4.33
N LYS A 71 -10.34 6.02 5.09
CA LYS A 71 -10.96 5.62 6.38
C LYS A 71 -9.98 5.34 7.53
N ARG A 72 -8.72 5.76 7.41
CA ARG A 72 -7.77 5.74 8.53
C ARG A 72 -8.23 6.66 9.66
N ASP A 73 -8.14 6.21 10.90
CA ASP A 73 -8.33 7.01 12.09
C ASP A 73 -7.09 7.83 12.47
N SER A 74 -7.28 8.89 13.26
CA SER A 74 -6.23 9.88 13.53
C SER A 74 -4.97 9.30 14.21
N ASP A 75 -5.11 8.23 14.99
CA ASP A 75 -4.10 7.60 15.83
C ASP A 75 -3.25 6.53 15.12
N GLU A 76 -3.63 6.10 13.91
CA GLU A 76 -2.92 5.04 13.17
C GLU A 76 -1.63 5.51 12.46
N ARG A 77 -0.87 6.47 13.02
CA ARG A 77 0.29 7.05 12.34
C ARG A 77 1.40 6.02 12.18
N GLN A 78 2.00 5.95 10.99
CA GLN A 78 3.11 5.03 10.73
C GLN A 78 4.33 5.32 11.62
N HIS A 79 4.87 4.28 12.24
CA HIS A 79 6.10 4.35 13.03
C HIS A 79 6.89 3.03 12.96
N ARG A 80 8.21 3.13 13.10
CA ARG A 80 9.13 1.99 13.03
C ARG A 80 9.17 1.29 14.38
N VAL A 81 8.85 0.00 14.40
CA VAL A 81 8.87 -0.86 15.60
C VAL A 81 9.95 -1.92 15.43
N THR A 82 10.70 -2.18 16.50
CA THR A 82 11.69 -3.26 16.56
C THR A 82 11.32 -4.19 17.70
N ILE A 83 11.21 -5.48 17.40
CA ILE A 83 10.98 -6.54 18.39
C ILE A 83 12.30 -7.28 18.61
N SER A 84 12.72 -7.34 19.87
CA SER A 84 13.90 -8.08 20.33
C SER A 84 13.50 -9.40 21.01
N LYS A 85 14.49 -10.26 21.25
CA LYS A 85 14.33 -11.55 21.94
C LYS A 85 14.05 -11.38 23.43
#